data_AF-A0A3N4IW30-F1
#
_entry.id   AF-A0A3N4IW30-F1
#
_cell.length_a   1.000
_cell.length_b   1.000
_cell.length_c   1.000
_cell.angle_alpha   90.00
_cell.angle_beta   90.00
_cell.angle_gamma   90.00
#
_symmetry.space_group_name_H-M   'P 1'
#
loop_
_entity.id
_entity.type
_entity.pdbx_description
1 polymer ?
#
loop_
_entity_poly.entity_id
_entity_poly.type
_entity_poly.pdbx_seq_one_letter_code
_entity_poly.pdbx_strand_id
1 'polypeptide(L)'
;MAQESSWLPNAVGNTNCFNTLSTSYSHNVSTNNNIVNINTGSDEEKEKILKWLSPLEPHQRHQHVRSERLDGVGDWLLETEEFLKWSGPKTENGCDHAVLFCSGNPGVGKTHLSSLVIDKLCDQAKRKDMAVTWMYCDFVANQEQSAANILGAILKQLVRSRREIPAKIREAFRDESAGR
;
A
#
# COMPACT_ATOMS: atom_id res chain seq x y z
N MET A 1 5.74 18.71 45.20
CA MET A 1 4.76 17.62 45.18
C MET A 1 4.14 17.60 43.78
N ALA A 2 4.75 16.84 42.88
CA ALA A 2 4.26 16.64 41.53
C ALA A 2 3.55 15.29 41.49
N GLN A 3 2.29 15.27 41.05
CA GLN A 3 1.62 14.03 40.65
C GLN A 3 1.81 13.88 39.15
N GLU A 4 2.64 12.92 38.76
CA GLU A 4 2.76 12.42 37.39
C GLU A 4 1.52 11.58 37.07
N SER A 5 0.67 12.08 36.17
CA SER A 5 -0.35 11.27 35.50
C SER A 5 0.21 10.73 34.19
N SER A 6 0.52 9.43 34.27
CA SER A 6 0.70 8.47 33.19
C SER A 6 -0.13 8.77 31.93
N TRP A 7 0.58 9.11 30.84
CA TRP A 7 0.10 8.90 29.47
C TRP A 7 1.08 7.96 28.78
N LEU A 8 0.81 6.66 28.82
CA LEU A 8 1.36 5.75 27.83
C LEU A 8 0.61 6.02 26.51
N PRO A 9 1.29 6.35 25.39
CA PRO A 9 0.65 6.28 24.10
C PRO A 9 0.39 4.81 23.77
N ASN A 10 -0.90 4.45 23.70
CA ASN A 10 -1.36 3.20 23.11
C ASN A 10 -0.71 3.01 21.74
N ALA A 11 -0.24 1.79 21.48
CA ALA A 11 0.47 1.41 20.26
C ALA A 11 -0.34 1.79 19.01
N VAL A 12 0.05 2.88 18.35
CA VAL A 12 -0.49 3.29 17.06
C VAL A 12 -0.04 2.27 16.02
N GLY A 13 -1.01 1.68 15.33
CA GLY A 13 -0.80 0.68 14.30
C GLY A 13 -0.03 1.29 13.13
N ASN A 14 1.22 0.90 12.97
CA ASN A 14 2.09 1.42 11.93
C ASN A 14 1.67 0.88 10.55
N THR A 15 0.70 1.53 9.89
CA THR A 15 0.24 1.21 8.53
C THR A 15 1.21 1.79 7.49
N ASN A 16 2.39 1.18 7.38
CA ASN A 16 3.38 1.61 6.39
C ASN A 16 2.98 1.18 4.97
N CYS A 17 3.02 2.13 4.04
CA CYS A 17 2.88 1.88 2.60
C CYS A 17 4.10 1.18 1.98
N PHE A 18 5.24 1.14 2.68
CA PHE A 18 6.52 0.63 2.15
C PHE A 18 7.28 -0.37 3.05
N ASN A 19 6.92 -0.56 4.33
CA ASN A 19 7.82 -1.26 5.29
C ASN A 19 7.58 -2.77 5.44
N THR A 20 7.10 -3.46 4.41
CA THR A 20 7.23 -4.94 4.35
C THR A 20 7.73 -5.40 2.99
N LEU A 21 8.72 -4.69 2.43
CA LEU A 21 9.62 -5.27 1.44
C LEU A 21 10.91 -5.70 2.15
N SER A 22 10.78 -6.66 3.06
CA SER A 22 11.82 -7.67 3.25
C SER A 22 11.36 -8.93 2.50
N THR A 23 11.17 -8.80 1.19
CA THR A 23 11.27 -9.98 0.33
C THR A 23 12.75 -10.34 0.36
N SER A 24 13.08 -11.43 1.05
CA SER A 24 14.40 -12.04 1.02
C SER A 24 14.72 -12.47 -0.42
N TYR A 25 15.28 -11.56 -1.21
CA TYR A 25 16.12 -11.91 -2.34
C TYR A 25 17.39 -12.52 -1.76
N SER A 26 17.49 -13.84 -1.81
CA SER A 26 18.70 -14.57 -1.42
C SER A 26 19.83 -14.25 -2.38
N HIS A 27 20.53 -13.13 -2.15
CA HIS A 27 21.91 -12.99 -2.60
C HIS A 27 22.78 -13.73 -1.58
N ASN A 28 23.43 -14.81 -2.03
CA ASN A 28 24.38 -15.57 -1.24
C ASN A 28 25.62 -14.71 -0.93
N VAL A 29 25.56 -13.93 0.15
CA VAL A 29 26.74 -13.36 0.79
C VAL A 29 26.96 -14.12 2.08
N SER A 30 27.93 -15.02 2.05
CA SER A 30 28.37 -15.78 3.22
C SER A 30 28.85 -14.82 4.32
N THR A 31 28.07 -14.68 5.39
CA THR A 31 28.52 -14.06 6.65
C THR A 31 27.96 -14.81 7.85
N ASN A 32 28.83 -15.02 8.83
CA ASN A 32 28.73 -15.93 9.97
C ASN A 32 27.55 -15.66 10.94
N ASN A 33 26.92 -16.77 11.35
CA ASN A 33 26.24 -17.06 12.63
C ASN A 33 25.63 -15.90 13.43
N ASN A 34 24.30 -15.75 13.29
CA ASN A 34 23.35 -15.55 14.40
C ASN A 34 21.97 -16.01 13.92
N ILE A 35 21.58 -17.25 14.26
CA ILE A 35 20.26 -17.79 13.93
C ILE A 35 19.24 -17.07 14.81
N VAL A 36 18.61 -16.04 14.25
CA VAL A 36 17.41 -15.44 14.82
C VAL A 36 16.30 -16.50 14.69
N ASN A 37 15.73 -16.93 15.80
CA ASN A 37 14.56 -17.82 15.82
C ASN A 37 13.33 -17.00 15.39
N ILE A 38 13.07 -16.94 14.07
CA ILE A 38 11.98 -16.15 13.48
C ILE A 38 10.69 -16.98 13.56
N ASN A 39 9.56 -16.35 13.91
CA ASN A 39 8.22 -16.96 13.95
C ASN A 39 7.75 -17.42 12.55
N THR A 40 8.36 -18.46 11.97
CA THR A 40 8.16 -18.89 10.58
C THR A 40 6.72 -19.26 10.23
N GLY A 41 5.99 -19.91 11.16
CA GLY A 41 4.64 -20.40 10.87
C GLY A 41 3.57 -19.32 10.63
N SER A 42 3.66 -18.18 11.33
CA SER A 42 2.67 -17.10 11.18
C SER A 42 2.88 -16.30 9.89
N ASP A 43 4.13 -16.11 9.49
CA ASP A 43 4.48 -15.37 8.28
C ASP A 43 4.14 -16.18 7.01
N GLU A 44 4.29 -17.51 7.07
CA GLU A 44 3.88 -18.41 5.98
C GLU A 44 2.36 -18.43 5.75
N GLU A 45 1.54 -18.48 6.82
CA GLU A 45 0.07 -18.40 6.69
C GLU A 45 -0.33 -17.05 6.06
N LYS A 46 0.30 -15.96 6.50
CA LYS A 46 0.04 -14.62 5.98
C LYS A 46 0.35 -14.52 4.49
N GLU A 47 1.48 -15.05 4.04
CA GLU A 47 1.84 -15.01 2.62
C GLU A 47 0.89 -15.83 1.75
N LYS A 48 0.40 -16.99 2.24
CA LYS A 48 -0.62 -17.79 1.55
C LYS A 48 -1.93 -17.01 1.40
N ILE A 49 -2.38 -16.35 2.47
CA ILE A 49 -3.58 -15.52 2.46
C ILE A 49 -3.42 -14.34 1.49
N LEU A 50 -2.28 -13.65 1.50
CA LEU A 50 -2.02 -12.53 0.59
C LEU A 50 -2.05 -12.97 -0.87
N LYS A 51 -1.48 -14.13 -1.20
CA LYS A 51 -1.53 -14.72 -2.55
C LYS A 51 -2.95 -15.12 -2.97
N TRP A 52 -3.73 -15.69 -2.04
CA TRP A 52 -5.13 -16.03 -2.27
C TRP A 52 -6.00 -14.81 -2.53
N LEU A 53 -5.77 -13.70 -1.80
CA LEU A 53 -6.54 -12.47 -1.96
C LEU A 53 -6.44 -11.91 -3.38
N SER A 54 -5.27 -11.96 -4.01
CA SER A 54 -5.09 -11.54 -5.40
C SER A 54 -3.72 -11.97 -5.94
N PRO A 55 -3.63 -12.37 -7.23
CA PRO A 55 -2.36 -12.60 -7.90
C PRO A 55 -1.61 -11.29 -8.22
N LEU A 56 -2.29 -10.14 -8.19
CA LEU A 56 -1.72 -8.87 -8.64
C LEU A 56 -0.68 -8.33 -7.64
N GLU A 57 0.38 -7.73 -8.19
CA GLU A 57 1.46 -7.07 -7.44
C GLU A 57 1.62 -5.59 -7.84
N PRO A 58 0.72 -4.69 -7.37
CA PRO A 58 0.77 -3.26 -7.71
C PRO A 58 2.08 -2.56 -7.32
N HIS A 59 2.77 -3.08 -6.29
CA HIS A 59 4.06 -2.55 -5.85
C HIS A 59 5.17 -2.72 -6.89
N GLN A 60 5.23 -3.86 -7.58
CA GLN A 60 6.24 -4.11 -8.61
C GLN A 60 6.07 -3.09 -9.75
N ARG A 61 4.82 -2.89 -10.19
CA ARG A 61 4.52 -1.89 -11.21
C ARG A 61 4.88 -0.48 -10.75
N HIS A 62 4.53 -0.12 -9.52
CA HIS A 62 4.84 1.18 -8.94
C HIS A 62 6.37 1.43 -8.87
N GLN A 63 7.13 0.45 -8.38
CA GLN A 63 8.59 0.54 -8.30
C GLN A 63 9.21 0.79 -9.68
N HIS A 64 8.72 0.08 -10.70
CA HIS A 64 9.17 0.27 -12.08
C HIS A 64 8.83 1.68 -12.62
N VAL A 65 7.58 2.17 -12.46
CA VAL A 65 7.24 3.55 -12.85
C VAL A 65 8.12 4.55 -12.11
N ARG A 66 8.31 4.35 -10.80
CA ARG A 66 9.06 5.25 -9.95
C ARG A 66 10.54 5.29 -10.36
N SER A 67 11.14 4.16 -10.72
CA SER A 67 12.56 4.13 -11.16
C SER A 67 12.80 4.81 -12.51
N GLU A 68 11.78 4.89 -13.36
CA GLU A 68 11.87 5.57 -14.66
C GLU A 68 11.51 7.06 -14.58
N ARG A 69 10.90 7.48 -13.47
CA ARG A 69 10.50 8.88 -13.27
C ARG A 69 11.72 9.76 -13.04
N LEU A 70 11.84 10.83 -13.84
CA LEU A 70 12.87 11.84 -13.64
C LEU A 70 12.54 12.70 -12.40
N ASP A 71 13.54 12.88 -11.53
CA ASP A 71 13.40 13.67 -10.31
C ASP A 71 13.03 15.14 -10.61
N GLY A 72 12.15 15.71 -9.79
CA GLY A 72 11.64 17.07 -9.92
C GLY A 72 10.56 17.25 -11.01
N VAL A 73 10.42 16.32 -11.95
CA VAL A 73 9.40 16.42 -13.00
C VAL A 73 8.02 16.10 -12.44
N GLY A 74 7.10 17.05 -12.64
CA GLY A 74 5.71 16.91 -12.21
C GLY A 74 5.43 17.45 -10.82
N ASP A 75 6.44 17.94 -10.09
CA ASP A 75 6.26 18.50 -8.74
C ASP A 75 5.27 19.67 -8.72
N TRP A 76 5.18 20.43 -9.82
CA TRP A 76 4.18 21.48 -10.01
C TRP A 76 2.74 20.97 -9.78
N LEU A 77 2.44 19.70 -10.05
CA LEU A 77 1.13 19.09 -9.81
C LEU A 77 0.78 19.08 -8.33
N LEU A 78 1.78 18.86 -7.46
CA LEU A 78 1.58 18.78 -6.01
C LEU A 78 1.31 20.16 -5.38
N GLU A 79 1.54 21.22 -6.14
CA GLU A 79 1.35 22.62 -5.74
C GLU A 79 0.04 23.20 -6.27
N THR A 80 -0.69 22.49 -7.14
CA THR A 80 -1.93 23.00 -7.71
C THR A 80 -3.05 23.05 -6.67
N GLU A 81 -3.95 24.02 -6.80
CA GLU A 81 -5.11 24.12 -5.92
C GLU A 81 -5.99 22.86 -5.98
N GLU A 82 -6.12 22.25 -7.16
CA GLU A 82 -6.91 21.04 -7.39
C GLU A 82 -6.35 19.87 -6.57
N PHE A 83 -5.03 19.67 -6.59
CA PHE A 83 -4.39 18.62 -5.80
C PHE A 83 -4.51 18.90 -4.30
N LEU A 84 -4.27 20.14 -3.87
CA LEU A 84 -4.31 20.53 -2.46
C LEU A 84 -5.73 20.41 -1.88
N LYS A 85 -6.76 20.79 -2.64
CA LYS A 85 -8.17 20.62 -2.25
C LYS A 85 -8.57 19.15 -2.21
N TRP A 86 -8.13 18.34 -3.17
CA TRP A 86 -8.43 16.90 -3.22
C TRP A 86 -7.74 16.10 -2.10
N SER A 87 -6.47 16.39 -1.82
CA SER A 87 -5.67 15.67 -0.81
C SER A 87 -5.78 16.24 0.61
N GLY A 88 -6.49 17.36 0.77
CA GLY A 88 -6.65 18.08 2.03
C GLY A 88 -7.57 17.38 3.04
N PRO A 89 -7.69 17.94 4.26
CA PRO A 89 -8.63 17.45 5.25
C PRO A 89 -10.07 17.58 4.74
N LYS A 90 -10.92 16.60 5.05
CA LYS A 90 -12.34 16.69 4.76
C LYS A 90 -12.95 17.85 5.55
N THR A 91 -13.73 18.70 4.88
CA THR A 91 -14.56 19.69 5.54
C THR A 91 -15.72 19.00 6.24
N GLU A 92 -16.21 19.62 7.31
CA GLU A 92 -17.30 19.16 8.17
C GLU A 92 -18.65 18.96 7.45
N ASN A 93 -18.78 19.42 6.20
CA ASN A 93 -20.00 19.34 5.38
C ASN A 93 -19.98 18.24 4.30
N GLY A 94 -18.99 17.35 4.30
CA GLY A 94 -18.95 16.19 3.39
C GLY A 94 -17.94 16.32 2.25
N CYS A 95 -17.69 15.17 1.60
CA CYS A 95 -16.59 14.94 0.67
C CYS A 95 -16.73 15.72 -0.64
N ASP A 96 -16.33 16.99 -0.70
CA ASP A 96 -16.45 17.77 -1.94
C ASP A 96 -15.56 17.25 -3.09
N HIS A 97 -14.50 16.48 -2.82
CA HIS A 97 -13.56 16.03 -3.86
C HIS A 97 -13.14 14.56 -3.70
N ALA A 98 -13.96 13.61 -4.17
CA ALA A 98 -13.62 12.18 -4.15
C ALA A 98 -12.60 11.78 -5.22
N VAL A 99 -12.50 12.54 -6.32
CA VAL A 99 -11.71 12.18 -7.51
C VAL A 99 -10.91 13.39 -8.00
N LEU A 100 -9.60 13.20 -8.20
CA LEU A 100 -8.75 14.11 -8.96
C LEU A 100 -8.58 13.55 -10.38
N PHE A 101 -9.05 14.29 -11.37
CA PHE A 101 -8.99 13.86 -12.77
C PHE A 101 -7.86 14.56 -13.51
N CYS A 102 -6.94 13.79 -14.08
CA CYS A 102 -5.83 14.30 -14.89
C CYS A 102 -6.01 13.85 -16.35
N SER A 103 -6.43 14.77 -17.22
CA SER A 103 -6.55 14.52 -18.67
C SER A 103 -5.28 14.93 -19.40
N GLY A 104 -5.06 14.33 -20.57
CA GLY A 104 -3.93 14.69 -21.44
C GLY A 104 -3.67 13.65 -22.52
N ASN A 105 -2.91 14.03 -23.54
CA ASN A 105 -2.60 13.15 -24.67
C ASN A 105 -1.79 11.90 -24.23
N PRO A 106 -1.82 10.81 -25.01
CA PRO A 106 -0.90 9.69 -24.79
C PRO A 106 0.56 10.16 -24.74
N GLY A 107 1.38 9.56 -23.87
CA GLY A 107 2.82 9.87 -23.77
C GLY A 107 3.18 11.09 -22.90
N VAL A 108 2.24 11.92 -22.45
CA VAL A 108 2.55 13.14 -21.66
C VAL A 108 2.97 12.89 -20.20
N GLY A 109 3.23 11.63 -19.81
CA GLY A 109 3.73 11.31 -18.46
C GLY A 109 2.66 11.14 -17.38
N LYS A 110 1.37 10.98 -17.71
CA LYS A 110 0.28 10.78 -16.73
C LYS A 110 0.59 9.70 -15.69
N THR A 111 1.12 8.55 -16.12
CA THR A 111 1.48 7.45 -15.22
C THR A 111 2.60 7.83 -14.24
N HIS A 112 3.56 8.66 -14.68
CA HIS A 112 4.64 9.16 -13.83
C HIS A 112 4.08 10.16 -12.79
N LEU A 113 3.15 11.03 -13.20
CA LEU A 113 2.43 11.91 -12.28
C LEU A 113 1.63 11.12 -11.23
N SER A 114 0.93 10.05 -11.62
CA SER A 114 0.25 9.16 -10.67
C SER A 114 1.22 8.54 -9.67
N SER A 115 2.41 8.11 -10.12
CA SER A 115 3.45 7.61 -9.21
C SER A 115 3.89 8.68 -8.21
N LEU A 116 4.05 9.94 -8.66
CA LEU A 116 4.45 11.05 -7.79
C LEU A 116 3.39 11.33 -6.71
N VAL A 117 2.12 11.32 -7.11
CA VAL A 117 0.98 11.46 -6.19
C VAL A 117 0.97 10.32 -5.16
N ILE A 118 1.17 9.07 -5.59
CA ILE A 118 1.22 7.91 -4.67
C ILE A 118 2.34 8.08 -3.65
N ASP A 119 3.57 8.40 -4.06
CA ASP A 119 4.69 8.62 -3.14
C ASP A 119 4.37 9.73 -2.12
N LYS A 120 3.81 10.85 -2.58
CA LYS A 120 3.43 11.98 -1.72
C LYS A 120 2.39 11.57 -0.67
N LEU A 121 1.35 10.84 -1.08
CA LEU A 121 0.29 10.38 -0.17
C LEU A 121 0.83 9.37 0.84
N CYS A 122 1.68 8.44 0.41
CA CYS A 122 2.36 7.49 1.28
C CYS A 122 3.21 8.20 2.35
N ASP A 123 3.91 9.29 1.98
CA ASP A 123 4.69 10.07 2.93
C ASP A 123 3.84 10.89 3.91
N GLN A 124 2.65 11.33 3.49
CA GLN A 124 1.68 11.94 4.40
C GLN A 124 1.05 10.91 5.35
N ALA A 125 0.74 9.72 4.85
CA ALA A 125 0.11 8.63 5.57
C ALA A 125 0.93 8.15 6.78
N LYS A 126 2.26 8.08 6.63
CA LYS A 126 3.21 7.78 7.74
C LYS A 126 2.99 8.65 8.99
N ARG A 127 2.43 9.86 8.83
CA ARG A 127 2.22 10.84 9.91
C ARG A 127 0.79 10.87 10.44
N LYS A 128 -0.17 10.24 9.76
CA LYS A 128 -1.61 10.45 9.98
C LYS A 128 -2.40 9.18 10.33
N ASP A 129 -1.73 8.07 10.62
CA ASP A 129 -2.36 6.75 10.85
C ASP A 129 -3.41 6.41 9.77
N MET A 130 -3.02 6.61 8.51
CA MET A 130 -3.86 6.43 7.34
C MET A 130 -3.24 5.35 6.45
N ALA A 131 -4.05 4.48 5.86
CA ALA A 131 -3.60 3.55 4.84
C ALA A 131 -3.77 4.15 3.44
N VAL A 132 -2.76 4.02 2.58
CA VAL A 132 -2.83 4.35 1.15
C VAL A 132 -2.65 3.06 0.37
N THR A 133 -3.54 2.84 -0.59
CA THR A 133 -3.48 1.71 -1.53
C THR A 133 -3.57 2.23 -2.95
N TRP A 134 -2.93 1.55 -3.89
CA TRP A 134 -2.96 1.94 -5.29
C TRP A 134 -3.05 0.74 -6.21
N MET A 135 -3.47 1.00 -7.44
CA MET A 135 -3.49 0.06 -8.54
C MET A 135 -3.22 0.80 -9.84
N TYR A 136 -2.46 0.17 -10.73
CA TYR A 136 -2.28 0.64 -12.11
C TYR A 136 -3.10 -0.26 -13.03
N CYS A 137 -4.23 0.26 -13.51
CA CYS A 137 -5.05 -0.48 -14.47
C CYS A 137 -4.42 -0.37 -15.86
N ASP A 138 -4.03 -1.52 -16.42
CA ASP A 138 -3.47 -1.64 -17.77
C ASP A 138 -4.50 -2.35 -18.65
N PHE A 139 -4.94 -1.66 -19.70
CA PHE A 139 -5.95 -2.16 -20.62
C PHE A 139 -5.50 -3.40 -21.39
N VAL A 140 -4.18 -3.61 -21.56
CA VAL A 140 -3.63 -4.74 -22.31
C VAL A 140 -3.55 -6.01 -21.45
N ALA A 141 -3.40 -5.88 -20.12
CA ALA A 141 -3.28 -6.99 -19.16
C ALA A 141 -4.64 -7.59 -18.73
N ASN A 142 -5.65 -7.48 -19.59
CA ASN A 142 -7.07 -7.54 -19.27
C ASN A 142 -7.55 -8.87 -18.62
N GLN A 143 -6.82 -9.97 -18.78
CA GLN A 143 -7.22 -11.27 -18.19
C GLN A 143 -6.95 -11.36 -16.68
N GLU A 144 -5.88 -10.73 -16.19
CA GLU A 144 -5.52 -10.82 -14.76
C GLU A 144 -6.14 -9.69 -13.91
N GLN A 145 -6.54 -8.58 -14.54
CA GLN A 145 -7.11 -7.41 -13.86
C GLN A 145 -8.65 -7.44 -13.79
N SER A 146 -9.23 -8.59 -13.43
CA SER A 146 -10.65 -8.67 -13.12
C SER A 146 -11.00 -7.75 -11.93
N ALA A 147 -12.26 -7.31 -11.83
CA ALA A 147 -12.72 -6.49 -10.70
C ALA A 147 -12.45 -7.16 -9.34
N ALA A 148 -12.64 -8.48 -9.26
CA ALA A 148 -12.33 -9.27 -8.07
C ALA A 148 -10.83 -9.21 -7.72
N ASN A 149 -9.95 -9.38 -8.71
CA ASN A 149 -8.50 -9.33 -8.48
C ASN A 149 -8.04 -7.92 -8.08
N ILE A 150 -8.63 -6.86 -8.66
CA ILE A 150 -8.32 -5.47 -8.29
C ILE A 150 -8.73 -5.18 -6.84
N LEU A 151 -9.97 -5.52 -6.46
CA LEU A 151 -10.44 -5.37 -5.08
C LEU A 151 -9.61 -6.21 -4.11
N GLY A 152 -9.29 -7.44 -4.51
CA GLY A 152 -8.38 -8.33 -3.80
C GLY A 152 -6.98 -7.74 -3.62
N ALA A 153 -6.44 -7.05 -4.62
CA ALA A 153 -5.13 -6.40 -4.56
C ALA A 153 -5.12 -5.19 -3.61
N ILE A 154 -6.22 -4.43 -3.57
CA ILE A 154 -6.42 -3.36 -2.58
C ILE A 154 -6.48 -3.95 -1.17
N LEU A 155 -7.29 -5.00 -0.97
CA LEU A 155 -7.40 -5.68 0.33
C LEU A 155 -6.06 -6.30 0.76
N LYS A 156 -5.32 -6.91 -0.17
CA LYS A 156 -3.98 -7.45 0.03
C LYS A 156 -3.01 -6.41 0.59
N GLN A 157 -3.03 -5.18 0.06
CA GLN A 157 -2.21 -4.06 0.58
C GLN A 157 -2.61 -3.68 2.02
N LEU A 158 -3.91 -3.61 2.31
CA LEU A 158 -4.42 -3.31 3.65
C LEU A 158 -4.08 -4.41 4.67
N VAL A 159 -4.19 -5.68 4.28
CA VAL A 159 -3.86 -6.81 5.17
C VAL A 159 -2.36 -6.91 5.40
N ARG A 160 -1.55 -6.69 4.37
CA ARG A 160 -0.09 -6.74 4.46
C ARG A 160 0.46 -5.72 5.46
N SER A 161 -0.07 -4.50 5.44
CA SER A 161 0.32 -3.41 6.36
C SER A 161 -0.11 -3.63 7.83
N ARG A 162 -0.96 -4.62 8.11
CA ARG A 162 -1.35 -4.97 9.49
C ARG A 162 -0.40 -6.00 10.10
N ARG A 163 -0.20 -5.91 11.42
CA ARG A 163 0.54 -6.95 12.18
C ARG A 163 -0.20 -8.28 12.14
N GLU A 164 -1.51 -8.24 12.34
CA GLU A 164 -2.36 -9.42 12.37
C GLU A 164 -3.41 -9.40 11.24
N ILE A 165 -3.72 -10.59 10.72
CA ILE A 165 -4.75 -10.78 9.71
C ILE A 165 -6.12 -10.71 10.41
N PRO A 166 -7.06 -9.88 9.92
CA PRO A 166 -8.43 -9.87 10.44
C PRO A 166 -9.06 -11.27 10.45
N ALA A 167 -9.71 -11.64 11.56
CA ALA A 167 -10.29 -12.98 11.75
C ALA A 167 -11.19 -13.41 10.59
N LYS A 168 -12.06 -12.50 10.11
CA LYS A 168 -12.94 -12.74 8.95
C LYS A 168 -12.21 -13.14 7.67
N ILE A 169 -11.01 -12.59 7.44
CA ILE A 169 -10.20 -12.91 6.25
C ILE A 169 -9.57 -14.29 6.43
N ARG A 170 -9.10 -14.61 7.64
CA ARG A 170 -8.54 -15.93 7.96
C ARG A 170 -9.62 -17.02 7.88
N GLU A 171 -10.83 -16.75 8.34
CA GLU A 171 -11.99 -17.63 8.22
C GLU A 171 -12.34 -17.89 6.75
N ALA A 172 -12.52 -16.83 5.95
CA ALA A 172 -12.83 -16.96 4.53
C ALA A 172 -11.76 -17.78 3.76
N PHE A 173 -10.48 -17.59 4.07
CA PHE A 173 -9.40 -18.37 3.47
C PHE A 173 -9.48 -19.88 3.83
N ARG A 174 -9.89 -20.20 5.06
CA ARG A 174 -10.04 -21.58 5.52
C ARG A 174 -11.25 -22.26 4.87
N ASP A 175 -12.35 -21.53 4.70
CA ASP A 175 -13.56 -22.06 4.06
C ASP A 175 -13.30 -22.41 2.58
N GLU A 176 -12.64 -21.51 1.84
CA GLU A 176 -12.20 -21.79 0.46
C GLU A 176 -11.29 -23.02 0.39
N SER A 177 -10.30 -23.10 1.32
CA SER A 177 -9.36 -24.23 1.38
C SER A 177 -10.04 -25.55 1.74
N ALA A 178 -11.19 -25.51 2.40
CA ALA A 178 -12.02 -26.66 2.72
C ALA A 178 -13.03 -27.01 1.62
N GLY A 179 -13.07 -26.25 0.52
CA GLY A 179 -13.99 -26.43 -0.60
C GLY A 179 -15.45 -26.11 -0.26
N ARG A 180 -15.69 -25.20 0.68
CA ARG A 180 -17.03 -24.76 1.10
C ARG A 180 -17.44 -23.43 0.50
#